data_AF-A0A3B6VS61-F1
#
_entry.id   AF-A0A3B6VS61-F1
#
_cell.length_a   1.000
_cell.length_b   1.000
_cell.length_c   1.000
_cell.angle_alpha   90.00
_cell.angle_beta   90.00
_cell.angle_gamma   90.00
#
_symmetry.space_group_name_H-M   'P 1'
#
loop_
_entity.id
_entity.type
_entity.pdbx_description
1 polymer ?
#
loop_
_entity_poly.entity_id
_entity_poly.type
_entity_poly.pdbx_seq_one_letter_code
_entity_poly.pdbx_strand_id
1 'polypeptide(L)'
;MTEELRIKVQKLINEEHFEEAIKLCDEAIEKNDKDKYSYFIKANCYFKLENYNASIENLNKLIDMDKNNIYACFNRGLSKLKLEKYKEAIKDFNKVIELNPNYDKAYFCRGFSKAILKKYKESIEDFDKVIEINKDYKNAYFLRGICKIYLNNENAIEDFRNFFKINKNYNIYIITILQKFDEYDNIEILFKFIVDINNNELWKNEPITNLISRFDESKNFDDKLKENIKYILLYEYFLLKILTFDTDYSEKENNNIKISHYTSLDILLLLLNVKGSTKESGNIRINNITTANDPKEGKILERILNKNNIDIKIENDEKALTLQTSYSRNKDSLTMFRLYGKKENKEATGICLVLDNKYFNNTYTSPYSYEFKLKIENNKIEMDEKINKEKLQENKRNLYWVLYYNEKENQLIYNKEKSKYASNIIDLNDLNSPNYKVELKEDDKKEDMIKYAFAKIFDYTKEIKKQIEENEIYKNIKNQLYSYLFENIKYIIKHEAFFEEQELRMLVTNDYKSDEILIDNDNKKLYIDYIKLFDEKSNYIKEIIIGSKVENNEAVAEYIRKVLHSKNTEMNKLDDIKVSISEAPLR
;
A
#
# COMPACT_ATOMS: atom_id res chain seq x y z
N MET A 1 -5.48 28.21 -42.81
CA MET A 1 -5.60 26.78 -43.14
C MET A 1 -6.88 26.56 -43.95
N THR A 2 -6.79 25.85 -45.08
CA THR A 2 -7.96 25.43 -45.89
C THR A 2 -8.64 24.22 -45.24
N GLU A 3 -9.90 23.95 -45.60
CA GLU A 3 -10.68 22.85 -44.99
C GLU A 3 -10.07 21.47 -45.27
N GLU A 4 -9.58 21.25 -46.49
CA GLU A 4 -8.83 20.04 -46.87
C GLU A 4 -7.60 19.81 -45.97
N LEU A 5 -6.85 20.87 -45.69
CA LEU A 5 -5.68 20.80 -44.82
C LEU A 5 -6.07 20.59 -43.35
N ARG A 6 -7.22 21.12 -42.88
CA ARG A 6 -7.77 20.80 -41.54
C ARG A 6 -8.09 19.32 -41.41
N ILE A 7 -8.73 18.72 -42.42
CA ILE A 7 -9.07 17.28 -42.42
C ILE A 7 -7.80 16.43 -42.35
N LYS A 8 -6.76 16.78 -43.14
CA LYS A 8 -5.46 16.10 -43.11
C LYS A 8 -4.77 16.23 -41.75
N VAL A 9 -4.74 17.43 -41.17
CA VAL A 9 -4.17 17.69 -39.84
C VAL A 9 -4.93 16.92 -38.75
N GLN A 10 -6.27 16.91 -38.78
CA GLN A 10 -7.07 16.16 -37.81
C GLN A 10 -6.86 14.65 -37.91
N LYS A 11 -6.68 14.12 -39.14
CA LYS A 11 -6.31 12.73 -39.36
C LYS A 11 -4.97 12.40 -38.69
N LEU A 12 -3.93 13.19 -38.95
CA LEU A 12 -2.60 12.99 -38.33
C LEU A 12 -2.64 13.06 -36.80
N ILE A 13 -3.45 13.94 -36.21
CA ILE A 13 -3.64 14.02 -34.76
C ILE A 13 -4.31 12.75 -34.21
N ASN A 14 -5.28 12.18 -34.93
CA ASN A 14 -5.95 10.93 -34.54
C ASN A 14 -5.02 9.71 -34.70
N GLU A 15 -4.05 9.78 -35.60
CA GLU A 15 -3.00 8.77 -35.84
C GLU A 15 -1.72 9.04 -35.01
N GLU A 16 -1.76 10.00 -34.07
CA GLU A 16 -0.65 10.41 -33.19
C GLU A 16 0.62 10.94 -33.90
N HIS A 17 0.53 11.25 -35.19
CA HIS A 17 1.59 11.86 -36.01
C HIS A 17 1.72 13.38 -35.75
N PHE A 18 1.96 13.75 -34.49
CA PHE A 18 1.96 15.14 -34.02
C PHE A 18 3.00 16.04 -34.71
N GLU A 19 4.20 15.53 -35.01
CA GLU A 19 5.24 16.31 -35.71
C GLU A 19 4.87 16.66 -37.16
N GLU A 20 4.14 15.78 -37.84
CA GLU A 20 3.64 16.04 -39.20
C GLU A 20 2.47 17.02 -39.18
N ALA A 21 1.57 16.89 -38.21
CA ALA A 21 0.50 17.86 -37.98
C ALA A 21 1.08 19.27 -37.69
N ILE A 22 2.18 19.36 -36.93
CA ILE A 22 2.92 20.60 -36.67
C ILE A 22 3.46 21.22 -37.97
N LYS A 23 4.12 20.45 -38.84
CA LYS A 23 4.64 20.94 -40.14
C LYS A 23 3.55 21.52 -41.03
N LEU A 24 2.40 20.85 -41.13
CA LEU A 24 1.25 21.35 -41.91
C LEU A 24 0.63 22.62 -41.29
N CYS A 25 0.66 22.76 -39.97
CA CYS A 25 0.26 24.02 -39.30
C CYS A 25 1.26 25.15 -39.59
N ASP A 26 2.55 24.86 -39.69
CA ASP A 26 3.56 25.86 -40.06
C ASP A 26 3.40 26.34 -41.50
N GLU A 27 3.19 25.44 -42.46
CA GLU A 27 2.84 25.84 -43.85
C GLU A 27 1.57 26.72 -43.92
N ALA A 28 0.62 26.51 -43.01
CA ALA A 28 -0.60 27.30 -42.93
C ALA A 28 -0.38 28.68 -42.29
N ILE A 29 0.55 28.77 -41.32
CA ILE A 29 0.95 30.02 -40.64
C ILE A 29 1.85 30.87 -41.55
N GLU A 30 2.75 30.27 -42.33
CA GLU A 30 3.55 30.98 -43.35
C GLU A 30 2.66 31.66 -44.40
N LYS A 31 1.55 31.02 -44.79
CA LYS A 31 0.56 31.57 -45.73
C LYS A 31 -0.39 32.59 -45.08
N ASN A 32 -0.57 32.56 -43.76
CA ASN A 32 -1.40 33.48 -42.99
C ASN A 32 -0.95 33.51 -41.53
N ASP A 33 -0.17 34.54 -41.17
CA ASP A 33 0.42 34.73 -39.84
C ASP A 33 -0.61 34.88 -38.70
N LYS A 34 -1.89 35.09 -39.06
CA LYS A 34 -3.03 35.26 -38.16
C LYS A 34 -3.98 34.06 -38.10
N ASP A 35 -3.57 32.90 -38.61
CA ASP A 35 -4.39 31.68 -38.55
C ASP A 35 -4.49 31.08 -37.14
N LYS A 36 -5.43 31.62 -36.35
CA LYS A 36 -5.77 31.21 -34.99
C LYS A 36 -5.90 29.68 -34.82
N TYR A 37 -6.48 28.98 -35.80
CA TYR A 37 -6.71 27.53 -35.69
C TYR A 37 -5.39 26.75 -35.78
N SER A 38 -4.49 27.15 -36.68
CA SER A 38 -3.16 26.52 -36.81
C SER A 38 -2.32 26.69 -35.54
N TYR A 39 -2.32 27.88 -34.90
CA TYR A 39 -1.64 28.06 -33.60
C TYR A 39 -2.24 27.19 -32.49
N PHE A 40 -3.58 27.09 -32.42
CA PHE A 40 -4.25 26.25 -31.44
C PHE A 40 -3.87 24.77 -31.59
N ILE A 41 -3.89 24.26 -32.82
CA ILE A 41 -3.52 22.88 -33.11
C ILE A 41 -2.03 22.64 -32.82
N LYS A 42 -1.13 23.53 -33.29
CA LYS A 42 0.31 23.42 -33.04
C LYS A 42 0.62 23.37 -31.55
N ALA A 43 -0.05 24.20 -30.75
CA ALA A 43 0.08 24.17 -29.29
C ALA A 43 -0.39 22.85 -28.65
N ASN A 44 -1.50 22.29 -29.13
CA ASN A 44 -2.02 21.02 -28.62
C ASN A 44 -1.09 19.85 -29.01
N CYS A 45 -0.49 19.88 -30.21
CA CYS A 45 0.52 18.91 -30.63
C CYS A 45 1.78 19.01 -29.76
N TYR A 46 2.29 20.21 -29.49
CA TYR A 46 3.41 20.39 -28.56
C TYR A 46 3.08 19.94 -27.13
N PHE A 47 1.85 20.15 -26.65
CA PHE A 47 1.40 19.64 -25.36
C PHE A 47 1.41 18.10 -25.31
N LYS A 48 1.01 17.44 -26.41
CA LYS A 48 1.07 15.97 -26.55
C LYS A 48 2.49 15.42 -26.63
N LEU A 49 3.42 16.19 -27.21
CA LEU A 49 4.86 15.91 -27.21
C LEU A 49 5.57 16.35 -25.91
N GLU A 50 4.83 16.66 -24.85
CA GLU A 50 5.31 17.17 -23.54
C GLU A 50 6.17 18.46 -23.61
N ASN A 51 6.23 19.13 -24.77
CA ASN A 51 6.91 20.40 -24.95
C ASN A 51 6.01 21.57 -24.54
N TYR A 52 5.78 21.68 -23.22
CA TYR A 52 4.85 22.66 -22.65
C TYR A 52 5.28 24.12 -22.90
N ASN A 53 6.58 24.42 -23.05
CA ASN A 53 7.04 25.77 -23.38
C ASN A 53 6.62 26.17 -24.80
N ALA A 54 6.87 25.33 -25.81
CA ALA A 54 6.42 25.59 -27.18
C ALA A 54 4.88 25.63 -27.29
N SER A 55 4.16 24.86 -26.47
CA SER A 55 2.70 24.99 -26.35
C SER A 55 2.29 26.39 -25.86
N ILE A 56 2.89 26.88 -24.76
CA ILE A 56 2.64 28.22 -24.21
C ILE A 56 2.93 29.33 -25.22
N GLU A 57 4.02 29.26 -25.98
CA GLU A 57 4.37 30.27 -26.99
C GLU A 57 3.31 30.41 -28.08
N ASN A 58 2.81 29.28 -28.60
CA ASN A 58 1.76 29.29 -29.63
C ASN A 58 0.40 29.75 -29.06
N LEU A 59 0.11 29.42 -27.80
CA LEU A 59 -1.10 29.89 -27.11
C LEU A 59 -1.03 31.39 -26.77
N ASN A 60 0.16 31.95 -26.48
CA ASN A 60 0.34 33.38 -26.33
C ASN A 60 -0.03 34.12 -27.63
N LYS A 61 0.55 33.71 -28.77
CA LYS A 61 0.21 34.28 -30.08
C LYS A 61 -1.30 34.21 -30.38
N LEU A 62 -1.94 33.10 -30.03
CA LEU A 62 -3.39 32.94 -30.18
C LEU A 62 -4.18 33.91 -29.30
N ILE A 63 -3.80 34.08 -28.03
CA ILE A 63 -4.47 34.97 -27.06
C ILE A 63 -4.24 36.44 -27.42
N ASP A 64 -3.09 36.81 -27.99
CA ASP A 64 -2.83 38.17 -28.46
C ASP A 64 -3.78 38.56 -29.62
N MET A 65 -4.12 37.60 -30.48
CA MET A 65 -5.13 37.74 -31.54
C MET A 65 -6.58 37.56 -31.04
N ASP A 66 -6.77 37.00 -29.85
CA ASP A 66 -8.08 36.60 -29.32
C ASP A 66 -8.10 36.53 -27.79
N LYS A 67 -8.17 37.71 -27.16
CA LYS A 67 -8.06 37.85 -25.69
C LYS A 67 -9.15 37.15 -24.89
N ASN A 68 -10.24 36.75 -25.54
CA ASN A 68 -11.38 36.06 -24.94
C ASN A 68 -11.47 34.58 -25.38
N ASN A 69 -10.43 34.02 -25.99
CA ASN A 69 -10.41 32.62 -26.38
C ASN A 69 -10.25 31.71 -25.15
N ILE A 70 -11.39 31.16 -24.70
CA ILE A 70 -11.48 30.32 -23.50
C ILE A 70 -10.57 29.10 -23.60
N TYR A 71 -10.58 28.40 -24.74
CA TYR A 71 -9.77 27.19 -24.95
C TYR A 71 -8.26 27.49 -24.96
N ALA A 72 -7.85 28.63 -25.53
CA ALA A 72 -6.45 29.04 -25.52
C ALA A 72 -5.95 29.37 -24.11
N CYS A 73 -6.74 30.13 -23.34
CA CYS A 73 -6.42 30.44 -21.94
C CYS A 73 -6.35 29.16 -21.11
N PHE A 74 -7.34 28.27 -21.25
CA PHE A 74 -7.40 27.00 -20.55
C PHE A 74 -6.17 26.13 -20.83
N ASN A 75 -5.85 25.87 -22.11
CA ASN A 75 -4.70 25.03 -22.48
C ASN A 75 -3.35 25.67 -22.07
N ARG A 76 -3.28 27.00 -21.97
CA ARG A 76 -2.08 27.70 -21.46
C ARG A 76 -1.94 27.49 -19.96
N GLY A 77 -3.04 27.58 -19.22
CA GLY A 77 -3.10 27.24 -17.80
C GLY A 77 -2.68 25.80 -17.53
N LEU A 78 -3.15 24.85 -18.34
CA LEU A 78 -2.76 23.43 -18.25
C LEU A 78 -1.27 23.20 -18.55
N SER A 79 -0.72 23.88 -19.56
CA SER A 79 0.71 23.81 -19.89
C SER A 79 1.58 24.39 -18.78
N LYS A 80 1.17 25.50 -18.18
CA LYS A 80 1.84 26.10 -17.01
C LYS A 80 1.76 25.20 -15.78
N LEU A 81 0.62 24.55 -15.55
CA LEU A 81 0.44 23.59 -14.46
C LEU A 81 1.37 22.39 -14.61
N LYS A 82 1.56 21.88 -15.84
CA LYS A 82 2.54 20.83 -16.16
C LYS A 82 4.00 21.25 -15.98
N LEU A 83 4.27 22.56 -15.98
CA LEU A 83 5.57 23.16 -15.63
C LEU A 83 5.62 23.65 -14.16
N GLU A 84 4.67 23.23 -13.31
CA GLU A 84 4.57 23.59 -11.89
C GLU A 84 4.43 25.10 -11.61
N LYS A 85 4.08 25.89 -12.64
CA LYS A 85 3.84 27.34 -12.57
C LYS A 85 2.44 27.64 -12.04
N TYR A 86 2.07 27.06 -10.90
CA TYR A 86 0.71 27.08 -10.33
C TYR A 86 0.12 28.49 -10.20
N LYS A 87 0.91 29.47 -9.73
CA LYS A 87 0.48 30.88 -9.59
C LYS A 87 0.12 31.54 -10.94
N GLU A 88 0.77 31.13 -12.03
CA GLU A 88 0.44 31.63 -13.37
C GLU A 88 -0.75 30.86 -13.98
N ALA A 89 -0.82 29.55 -13.75
CA ALA A 89 -1.95 28.73 -14.19
C ALA A 89 -3.28 29.21 -13.60
N ILE A 90 -3.29 29.59 -12.31
CA ILE A 90 -4.45 30.19 -11.63
C ILE A 90 -4.95 31.45 -12.35
N LYS A 91 -4.07 32.30 -12.90
CA LYS A 91 -4.49 33.50 -13.65
C LYS A 91 -5.22 33.13 -14.94
N ASP A 92 -4.74 32.11 -15.64
CA ASP A 92 -5.38 31.60 -16.85
C ASP A 92 -6.74 30.94 -16.55
N PHE A 93 -6.84 30.13 -15.49
CA PHE A 93 -8.12 29.55 -15.08
C PHE A 93 -9.12 30.58 -14.55
N ASN A 94 -8.66 31.64 -13.87
CA ASN A 94 -9.51 32.78 -13.52
C ASN A 94 -10.15 33.41 -14.76
N LYS A 95 -9.40 33.60 -15.85
CA LYS A 95 -9.95 34.17 -17.09
C LYS A 95 -10.95 33.23 -17.76
N VAL A 96 -10.71 31.92 -17.71
CA VAL A 96 -11.67 30.91 -18.19
C VAL A 96 -12.99 30.97 -17.40
N ILE A 97 -12.92 31.09 -16.06
CA ILE A 97 -14.10 31.16 -15.19
C ILE A 97 -14.86 32.49 -15.36
N GLU A 98 -14.15 33.61 -15.58
CA GLU A 98 -14.75 34.91 -15.90
C GLU A 98 -15.57 34.87 -17.20
N LEU A 99 -15.07 34.15 -18.21
CA LEU A 99 -15.70 34.03 -19.53
C LEU A 99 -16.75 32.91 -19.60
N ASN A 100 -16.64 31.87 -18.77
CA ASN A 100 -17.62 30.79 -18.64
C ASN A 100 -17.70 30.29 -17.17
N PRO A 101 -18.62 30.86 -16.37
CA PRO A 101 -18.81 30.47 -14.96
C PRO A 101 -19.26 29.02 -14.71
N ASN A 102 -19.66 28.28 -15.76
CA ASN A 102 -20.09 26.88 -15.65
C ASN A 102 -18.99 25.89 -16.11
N TYR A 103 -17.75 26.35 -16.33
CA TYR A 103 -16.66 25.49 -16.81
C TYR A 103 -15.96 24.75 -15.66
N ASP A 104 -16.59 23.67 -15.19
CA ASP A 104 -16.16 22.79 -14.10
C ASP A 104 -14.64 22.50 -14.07
N LYS A 105 -14.05 22.16 -15.22
CA LYS A 105 -12.62 21.81 -15.33
C LYS A 105 -11.67 22.96 -14.98
N ALA A 106 -12.06 24.22 -15.20
CA ALA A 106 -11.22 25.35 -14.77
C ALA A 106 -11.28 25.57 -13.26
N TYR A 107 -12.44 25.37 -12.61
CA TYR A 107 -12.52 25.31 -11.16
C TYR A 107 -11.67 24.17 -10.63
N PHE A 108 -11.77 22.96 -11.20
CA PHE A 108 -10.99 21.81 -10.78
C PHE A 108 -9.48 22.05 -10.84
N CYS A 109 -8.96 22.58 -11.96
CA CYS A 109 -7.53 22.88 -12.09
C CYS A 109 -7.07 24.07 -11.24
N ARG A 110 -7.93 25.06 -11.00
CA ARG A 110 -7.64 26.18 -10.09
C ARG A 110 -7.59 25.71 -8.64
N GLY A 111 -8.57 24.89 -8.22
CA GLY A 111 -8.64 24.26 -6.92
C GLY A 111 -7.41 23.39 -6.67
N PHE A 112 -7.06 22.52 -7.61
CA PHE A 112 -5.83 21.72 -7.55
C PHE A 112 -4.58 22.60 -7.41
N SER A 113 -4.43 23.64 -8.24
CA SER A 113 -3.28 24.56 -8.17
C SER A 113 -3.21 25.31 -6.83
N LYS A 114 -4.36 25.62 -6.22
CA LYS A 114 -4.43 26.21 -4.87
C LYS A 114 -4.07 25.21 -3.77
N ALA A 115 -4.50 23.94 -3.90
CA ALA A 115 -4.18 22.88 -2.94
C ALA A 115 -2.66 22.66 -2.84
N ILE A 116 -1.96 22.56 -3.97
CA ILE A 116 -0.49 22.46 -4.01
C ILE A 116 0.19 23.70 -3.40
N LEU A 117 -0.40 24.88 -3.55
CA LEU A 117 0.05 26.12 -2.90
C LEU A 117 -0.40 26.24 -1.42
N LYS A 118 -0.81 25.14 -0.78
CA LYS A 118 -1.35 25.04 0.59
C LYS A 118 -2.51 26.02 0.90
N LYS A 119 -3.23 26.50 -0.13
CA LYS A 119 -4.40 27.40 -0.05
C LYS A 119 -5.71 26.61 0.10
N TYR A 120 -5.79 25.75 1.12
CA TYR A 120 -6.85 24.74 1.24
C TYR A 120 -8.29 25.30 1.27
N LYS A 121 -8.52 26.45 1.93
CA LYS A 121 -9.86 27.09 1.98
C LYS A 121 -10.34 27.51 0.58
N GLU A 122 -9.51 28.28 -0.13
CA GLU A 122 -9.79 28.71 -1.51
C GLU A 122 -9.91 27.53 -2.49
N SER A 123 -9.28 26.39 -2.17
CA SER A 123 -9.33 25.16 -2.96
C SER A 123 -10.64 24.39 -2.76
N ILE A 124 -11.14 24.33 -1.52
CA ILE A 124 -12.45 23.74 -1.19
C ILE A 124 -13.57 24.49 -1.92
N GLU A 125 -13.55 25.83 -1.92
CA GLU A 125 -14.53 26.65 -2.67
C GLU A 125 -14.58 26.30 -4.17
N ASP A 126 -13.42 26.00 -4.77
CA ASP A 126 -13.34 25.58 -6.17
C ASP A 126 -13.89 24.16 -6.36
N PHE A 127 -13.56 23.20 -5.48
CA PHE A 127 -14.11 21.85 -5.57
C PHE A 127 -15.61 21.77 -5.26
N ASP A 128 -16.12 22.63 -4.37
CA ASP A 128 -17.55 22.80 -4.12
C ASP A 128 -18.26 23.21 -5.41
N LYS A 129 -17.69 24.17 -6.16
CA LYS A 129 -18.24 24.57 -7.48
C LYS A 129 -18.15 23.47 -8.53
N VAL A 130 -17.09 22.66 -8.53
CA VAL A 130 -17.02 21.46 -9.41
C VAL A 130 -18.15 20.49 -9.09
N ILE A 131 -18.40 20.21 -7.80
CA ILE A 131 -19.43 19.25 -7.35
C ILE A 131 -20.85 19.81 -7.58
N GLU A 132 -21.05 21.12 -7.47
CA GLU A 132 -22.31 21.80 -7.78
C GLU A 132 -22.67 21.67 -9.27
N ILE A 133 -21.70 21.88 -10.17
CA ILE A 133 -21.87 21.76 -11.63
C ILE A 133 -21.95 20.28 -12.06
N ASN A 134 -21.14 19.42 -11.44
CA ASN A 134 -20.97 18.01 -11.83
C ASN A 134 -20.82 17.11 -10.60
N LYS A 135 -21.95 16.59 -10.11
CA LYS A 135 -22.04 15.75 -8.90
C LYS A 135 -21.32 14.40 -9.01
N ASP A 136 -20.99 13.95 -10.22
CA ASP A 136 -20.27 12.69 -10.45
C ASP A 136 -18.76 12.89 -10.61
N TYR A 137 -18.24 14.12 -10.39
CA TYR A 137 -16.81 14.43 -10.49
C TYR A 137 -16.02 13.90 -9.27
N LYS A 138 -15.84 12.57 -9.21
CA LYS A 138 -15.19 11.87 -8.08
C LYS A 138 -13.92 12.56 -7.54
N ASN A 139 -13.02 13.00 -8.41
CA ASN A 139 -11.73 13.57 -8.03
C ASN A 139 -11.86 14.88 -7.23
N ALA A 140 -12.96 15.63 -7.42
CA ALA A 140 -13.24 16.84 -6.66
C ALA A 140 -13.59 16.51 -5.20
N TYR A 141 -14.39 15.48 -4.95
CA TYR A 141 -14.61 14.98 -3.59
C TYR A 141 -13.30 14.55 -2.94
N PHE A 142 -12.49 13.74 -3.64
CA PHE A 142 -11.23 13.25 -3.07
C PHE A 142 -10.28 14.40 -2.66
N LEU A 143 -10.02 15.34 -3.56
CA LEU A 143 -9.17 16.51 -3.26
C LEU A 143 -9.79 17.46 -2.21
N ARG A 144 -11.12 17.62 -2.18
CA ARG A 144 -11.82 18.36 -1.13
C ARG A 144 -11.64 17.68 0.24
N GLY A 145 -11.72 16.35 0.30
CA GLY A 145 -11.45 15.55 1.50
C GLY A 145 -10.03 15.75 2.03
N ILE A 146 -9.02 15.69 1.15
CA ILE A 146 -7.63 16.02 1.51
C ILE A 146 -7.53 17.46 2.05
N CYS A 147 -8.08 18.46 1.36
CA CYS A 147 -8.05 19.85 1.83
C CYS A 147 -8.77 20.05 3.16
N LYS A 148 -9.82 19.26 3.46
CA LYS A 148 -10.51 19.28 4.74
C LYS A 148 -9.68 18.67 5.87
N ILE A 149 -8.89 17.61 5.62
CA ILE A 149 -7.92 17.07 6.59
C ILE A 149 -6.92 18.15 7.01
N TYR A 150 -6.30 18.82 6.04
CA TYR A 150 -5.37 19.94 6.27
C TYR A 150 -5.99 21.14 7.02
N LEU A 151 -7.32 21.22 7.11
CA LEU A 151 -8.05 22.24 7.87
C LEU A 151 -8.73 21.67 9.14
N ASN A 152 -8.44 20.42 9.52
CA ASN A 152 -9.05 19.72 10.66
C ASN A 152 -10.60 19.75 10.60
N ASN A 153 -11.17 19.52 9.41
CA ASN A 153 -12.61 19.45 9.17
C ASN A 153 -13.07 18.00 8.98
N GLU A 154 -13.85 17.50 9.94
CA GLU A 154 -14.37 16.12 10.03
C GLU A 154 -15.17 15.65 8.80
N ASN A 155 -15.74 16.59 8.02
CA ASN A 155 -16.47 16.31 6.78
C ASN A 155 -15.56 15.78 5.64
N ALA A 156 -14.28 15.51 5.91
CA ALA A 156 -13.35 14.82 5.02
C ALA A 156 -13.74 13.35 4.78
N ILE A 157 -14.25 12.64 5.79
CA ILE A 157 -14.62 11.23 5.65
C ILE A 157 -15.82 11.07 4.70
N GLU A 158 -16.77 12.01 4.75
CA GLU A 158 -17.90 12.05 3.82
C GLU A 158 -17.47 12.30 2.37
N ASP A 159 -16.40 13.08 2.16
CA ASP A 159 -15.82 13.25 0.83
C ASP A 159 -15.20 11.96 0.30
N PHE A 160 -14.47 11.22 1.14
CA PHE A 160 -13.97 9.90 0.77
C PHE A 160 -15.12 8.92 0.49
N ARG A 161 -16.20 8.92 1.30
CA ARG A 161 -17.40 8.11 1.02
C ARG A 161 -17.96 8.35 -0.38
N ASN A 162 -18.17 9.62 -0.74
CA ASN A 162 -18.72 9.97 -2.05
C ASN A 162 -17.77 9.61 -3.21
N PHE A 163 -16.45 9.79 -3.04
CA PHE A 163 -15.45 9.35 -4.01
C PHE A 163 -15.54 7.84 -4.32
N PHE A 164 -15.63 6.98 -3.29
CA PHE A 164 -15.69 5.53 -3.48
C PHE A 164 -17.05 5.07 -4.04
N LYS A 165 -18.15 5.67 -3.57
CA LYS A 165 -19.51 5.43 -4.07
C LYS A 165 -19.64 5.69 -5.58
N ILE A 166 -19.09 6.82 -6.07
CA ILE A 166 -19.09 7.16 -7.50
C ILE A 166 -18.25 6.18 -8.32
N ASN A 167 -17.12 5.70 -7.78
CA ASN A 167 -16.30 4.64 -8.38
C ASN A 167 -16.98 3.25 -8.41
N LYS A 168 -18.20 3.11 -7.90
CA LYS A 168 -18.93 1.83 -7.73
C LYS A 168 -18.25 0.81 -6.81
N ASN A 169 -17.14 1.18 -6.16
CA ASN A 169 -16.55 0.38 -5.09
C ASN A 169 -17.25 0.77 -3.78
N TYR A 170 -18.38 0.12 -3.51
CA TYR A 170 -19.28 0.47 -2.41
C TYR A 170 -18.65 0.33 -1.02
N ASN A 171 -17.59 -0.46 -0.89
CA ASN A 171 -16.97 -0.73 0.39
C ASN A 171 -15.72 0.15 0.56
N ILE A 172 -15.81 1.04 1.53
CA ILE A 172 -14.74 1.97 1.89
C ILE A 172 -13.96 1.33 3.02
N TYR A 173 -12.65 1.19 2.84
CA TYR A 173 -11.78 0.65 3.87
C TYR A 173 -10.85 1.72 4.39
N ILE A 174 -10.62 1.64 5.69
CA ILE A 174 -9.61 2.41 6.43
C ILE A 174 -8.32 2.46 5.62
N ILE A 175 -7.83 1.30 5.17
CA ILE A 175 -6.57 1.22 4.45
C ILE A 175 -6.59 1.88 3.07
N THR A 176 -7.73 1.88 2.36
CA THR A 176 -7.89 2.62 1.11
C THR A 176 -7.80 4.12 1.34
N ILE A 177 -8.24 4.61 2.51
CA ILE A 177 -8.05 5.99 2.92
C ILE A 177 -6.57 6.22 3.29
N LEU A 178 -5.93 5.37 4.10
CA LEU A 178 -4.52 5.53 4.50
C LEU A 178 -3.51 5.48 3.34
N GLN A 179 -3.83 4.76 2.26
CA GLN A 179 -3.04 4.70 1.03
C GLN A 179 -3.13 5.97 0.17
N LYS A 180 -4.17 6.80 0.37
CA LYS A 180 -4.42 8.00 -0.43
C LYS A 180 -3.65 9.23 0.06
N PHE A 181 -2.86 9.09 1.13
CA PHE A 181 -1.96 10.10 1.66
C PHE A 181 -0.52 9.61 1.45
N ASP A 182 0.22 10.28 0.57
CA ASP A 182 1.65 9.99 0.36
C ASP A 182 2.48 10.55 1.52
N GLU A 183 2.14 11.75 1.99
CA GLU A 183 2.70 12.42 3.17
C GLU A 183 2.06 11.90 4.47
N TYR A 184 2.85 11.89 5.54
CA TYR A 184 2.48 11.26 6.82
C TYR A 184 2.26 12.27 7.95
N ASP A 185 2.60 13.54 7.74
CA ASP A 185 2.45 14.66 8.68
C ASP A 185 1.00 14.83 9.20
N ASN A 186 0.00 14.51 8.37
CA ASN A 186 -1.43 14.61 8.71
C ASN A 186 -2.04 13.31 9.23
N ILE A 187 -1.23 12.28 9.51
CA ILE A 187 -1.74 10.95 9.89
C ILE A 187 -2.58 10.98 11.18
N GLU A 188 -2.24 11.85 12.15
CA GLU A 188 -3.01 11.99 13.39
C GLU A 188 -4.42 12.53 13.16
N ILE A 189 -4.56 13.58 12.34
CA ILE A 189 -5.85 14.20 12.04
C ILE A 189 -6.73 13.19 11.28
N LEU A 190 -6.12 12.46 10.35
CA LEU A 190 -6.78 11.40 9.62
C LEU A 190 -7.26 10.27 10.55
N PHE A 191 -6.38 9.79 11.44
CA PHE A 191 -6.71 8.74 12.41
C PHE A 191 -7.83 9.19 13.33
N LYS A 192 -7.79 10.43 13.84
CA LYS A 192 -8.88 11.01 14.65
C LYS A 192 -10.24 10.89 13.96
N PHE A 193 -10.32 11.25 12.67
CA PHE A 193 -11.59 11.16 11.94
C PHE A 193 -12.00 9.71 11.61
N ILE A 194 -11.04 8.81 11.35
CA ILE A 194 -11.34 7.39 11.13
C ILE A 194 -11.82 6.70 12.42
N VAL A 195 -11.28 7.12 13.58
CA VAL A 195 -11.63 6.55 14.88
C VAL A 195 -13.02 6.99 15.36
N ASP A 196 -13.46 8.17 14.97
CA ASP A 196 -14.74 8.80 15.36
C ASP A 196 -15.94 7.81 15.32
N ILE A 197 -16.80 7.90 16.35
CA ILE A 197 -17.94 6.99 16.55
C ILE A 197 -18.93 7.02 15.38
N ASN A 198 -19.08 8.14 14.69
CA ASN A 198 -19.94 8.29 13.51
C ASN A 198 -19.40 7.51 12.29
N ASN A 199 -18.15 7.05 12.34
CA ASN A 199 -17.46 6.32 11.28
C ASN A 199 -17.21 4.84 11.63
N ASN A 200 -17.89 4.30 12.65
CA ASN A 200 -17.84 2.90 13.07
C ASN A 200 -18.10 1.88 11.93
N GLU A 201 -18.84 2.25 10.88
CA GLU A 201 -19.06 1.40 9.70
C GLU A 201 -17.77 1.04 8.94
N LEU A 202 -16.74 1.92 8.96
CA LEU A 202 -15.43 1.65 8.35
C LEU A 202 -14.70 0.47 9.01
N TRP A 203 -15.02 0.22 10.28
CA TRP A 203 -14.42 -0.81 11.14
C TRP A 203 -15.16 -2.14 11.09
N LYS A 204 -16.40 -2.16 10.60
CA LYS A 204 -17.25 -3.37 10.57
C LYS A 204 -16.63 -4.54 9.78
N ASN A 205 -15.78 -4.24 8.81
CA ASN A 205 -15.13 -5.23 7.96
C ASN A 205 -13.65 -5.45 8.34
N GLU A 206 -13.15 -4.84 9.42
CA GLU A 206 -11.75 -4.98 9.83
C GLU A 206 -11.54 -6.32 10.57
N PRO A 207 -10.64 -7.21 10.12
CA PRO A 207 -10.50 -8.57 10.67
C PRO A 207 -10.23 -8.68 12.18
N ILE A 208 -9.43 -7.78 12.77
CA ILE A 208 -9.02 -7.86 14.18
C ILE A 208 -10.11 -7.31 15.09
N THR A 209 -10.76 -6.21 14.71
CA THR A 209 -11.97 -5.69 15.37
C THR A 209 -13.07 -6.76 15.40
N ASN A 210 -13.21 -7.52 14.31
CA ASN A 210 -14.12 -8.66 14.23
C ASN A 210 -13.66 -9.90 15.03
N LEU A 211 -12.36 -10.11 15.25
CA LEU A 211 -11.86 -11.14 16.20
C LEU A 211 -12.22 -10.74 17.63
N ILE A 212 -11.91 -9.49 17.99
CA ILE A 212 -12.17 -8.91 19.31
C ILE A 212 -13.67 -8.94 19.63
N SER A 213 -14.55 -8.73 18.65
CA SER A 213 -16.00 -8.82 18.85
C SER A 213 -16.53 -10.23 19.17
N ARG A 214 -15.67 -11.27 19.16
CA ARG A 214 -16.04 -12.65 19.54
C ARG A 214 -15.92 -12.90 21.04
N PHE A 215 -15.20 -12.06 21.79
CA PHE A 215 -15.22 -12.13 23.25
C PHE A 215 -16.60 -11.70 23.75
N ASP A 216 -17.23 -12.45 24.65
CA ASP A 216 -18.49 -12.03 25.25
C ASP A 216 -18.31 -10.73 26.07
N GLU A 217 -17.12 -10.57 26.64
CA GLU A 217 -16.66 -9.38 27.35
C GLU A 217 -16.56 -8.14 26.45
N SER A 218 -16.41 -8.28 25.13
CA SER A 218 -16.31 -7.13 24.20
C SER A 218 -17.59 -6.28 24.17
N LYS A 219 -18.73 -6.87 24.56
CA LYS A 219 -20.02 -6.17 24.73
C LYS A 219 -19.95 -5.10 25.82
N ASN A 220 -19.02 -5.24 26.77
CA ASN A 220 -18.79 -4.30 27.87
C ASN A 220 -17.70 -3.26 27.57
N PHE A 221 -17.08 -3.28 26.38
CA PHE A 221 -16.07 -2.28 26.04
C PHE A 221 -16.72 -0.90 25.97
N ASP A 222 -16.26 0.04 26.79
CA ASP A 222 -16.63 1.44 26.67
C ASP A 222 -16.08 2.04 25.36
N ASP A 223 -16.63 3.17 24.93
CA ASP A 223 -16.23 3.76 23.65
C ASP A 223 -14.78 4.27 23.66
N LYS A 224 -14.21 4.64 24.81
CA LYS A 224 -12.82 5.06 24.94
C LYS A 224 -11.85 3.89 24.72
N LEU A 225 -12.20 2.69 25.21
CA LEU A 225 -11.45 1.46 24.96
C LEU A 225 -11.52 1.07 23.48
N LYS A 226 -12.71 1.17 22.86
CA LYS A 226 -12.85 0.97 21.42
C LYS A 226 -12.00 1.96 20.61
N GLU A 227 -11.99 3.24 20.97
CA GLU A 227 -11.12 4.25 20.34
C GLU A 227 -9.64 3.88 20.46
N ASN A 228 -9.18 3.54 21.67
CA ASN A 228 -7.77 3.21 21.91
C ASN A 228 -7.34 1.95 21.14
N ILE A 229 -8.19 0.92 21.07
CA ILE A 229 -7.98 -0.28 20.23
C ILE A 229 -7.82 0.12 18.76
N LYS A 230 -8.73 0.93 18.22
CA LYS A 230 -8.67 1.42 16.85
C LYS A 230 -7.37 2.20 16.56
N TYR A 231 -6.92 3.05 17.50
CA TYR A 231 -5.66 3.77 17.34
C TYR A 231 -4.46 2.82 17.26
N ILE A 232 -4.36 1.80 18.11
CA ILE A 232 -3.27 0.79 17.99
C ILE A 232 -3.26 0.17 16.59
N LEU A 233 -4.41 -0.32 16.12
CA LEU A 233 -4.53 -0.94 14.80
C LEU A 233 -4.12 0.01 13.67
N LEU A 234 -4.48 1.29 13.76
CA LEU A 234 -4.05 2.31 12.80
C LEU A 234 -2.53 2.55 12.83
N TYR A 235 -1.91 2.64 14.01
CA TYR A 235 -0.46 2.80 14.13
C TYR A 235 0.32 1.54 13.72
N GLU A 236 -0.25 0.35 13.89
CA GLU A 236 0.30 -0.89 13.34
C GLU A 236 0.22 -0.92 11.81
N TYR A 237 -0.90 -0.53 11.20
CA TYR A 237 -0.99 -0.38 9.74
C TYR A 237 -0.05 0.70 9.20
N PHE A 238 0.19 1.76 9.96
CA PHE A 238 1.19 2.78 9.63
C PHE A 238 2.62 2.24 9.72
N LEU A 239 2.96 1.48 10.77
CA LEU A 239 4.26 0.80 10.86
C LEU A 239 4.47 -0.18 9.69
N LEU A 240 3.45 -0.97 9.35
CA LEU A 240 3.48 -1.85 8.17
C LEU A 240 3.64 -1.06 6.87
N LYS A 241 2.95 0.09 6.70
CA LYS A 241 3.11 0.99 5.56
C LYS A 241 4.55 1.49 5.45
N ILE A 242 5.13 2.00 6.53
CA ILE A 242 6.53 2.46 6.58
C ILE A 242 7.48 1.33 6.20
N LEU A 243 7.35 0.16 6.83
CA LEU A 243 8.24 -0.98 6.58
C LEU A 243 8.11 -1.50 5.14
N THR A 244 6.95 -1.34 4.47
CA THR A 244 6.73 -1.77 3.08
C THR A 244 7.29 -0.80 2.05
N PHE A 245 7.12 0.52 2.24
CA PHE A 245 7.36 1.52 1.20
C PHE A 245 8.62 2.35 1.42
N ASP A 246 9.29 2.69 0.33
CA ASP A 246 10.40 3.63 0.32
C ASP A 246 9.92 5.02 -0.08
N THR A 247 10.32 6.01 0.72
CA THR A 247 9.98 7.43 0.60
C THR A 247 11.04 8.26 -0.14
N ASP A 248 12.24 7.70 -0.34
CA ASP A 248 13.35 8.39 -1.01
C ASP A 248 13.15 8.46 -2.54
N TYR A 249 12.54 9.56 -3.00
CA TYR A 249 12.40 9.90 -4.43
C TYR A 249 13.73 10.21 -5.14
N SER A 250 14.83 10.35 -4.38
CA SER A 250 16.16 10.80 -4.85
C SER A 250 16.98 9.70 -5.52
N GLU A 251 16.87 8.44 -5.09
CA GLU A 251 17.72 7.35 -5.56
C GLU A 251 17.21 6.68 -6.84
N LYS A 252 17.35 7.37 -7.98
CA LYS A 252 17.38 6.71 -9.30
C LYS A 252 18.75 6.04 -9.57
N GLU A 253 19.28 5.30 -8.60
CA GLU A 253 20.57 4.62 -8.76
C GLU A 253 20.45 3.26 -9.46
N ASN A 254 21.38 2.99 -10.38
CA ASN A 254 21.48 1.76 -11.17
C ASN A 254 22.04 0.57 -10.37
N ASN A 255 21.53 0.32 -9.16
CA ASN A 255 21.86 -0.89 -8.43
C ASN A 255 21.12 -2.09 -9.04
N ASN A 256 21.86 -3.09 -9.54
CA ASN A 256 21.37 -4.27 -10.26
C ASN A 256 20.58 -5.28 -9.39
N ILE A 257 19.99 -4.83 -8.29
CA ILE A 257 19.04 -5.56 -7.45
C ILE A 257 17.76 -4.73 -7.40
N LYS A 258 16.92 -4.87 -8.43
CA LYS A 258 15.57 -4.30 -8.45
C LYS A 258 14.65 -5.13 -7.55
N ILE A 259 14.72 -4.85 -6.25
CA ILE A 259 13.66 -5.14 -5.30
C ILE A 259 12.81 -3.87 -5.22
N SER A 260 11.50 -3.99 -5.43
CA SER A 260 10.61 -2.85 -5.24
C SER A 260 9.17 -3.31 -5.00
N HIS A 261 8.50 -2.79 -3.96
CA HIS A 261 7.42 -3.47 -3.23
C HIS A 261 5.99 -2.95 -3.48
N TYR A 262 5.08 -3.83 -3.94
CA TYR A 262 3.80 -3.43 -4.54
C TYR A 262 2.58 -4.21 -4.06
N THR A 263 1.80 -3.51 -3.26
CA THR A 263 0.56 -3.98 -2.64
C THR A 263 -0.66 -3.36 -3.34
N SER A 264 -1.12 -3.93 -4.46
CA SER A 264 -2.32 -3.37 -5.14
C SER A 264 -3.52 -3.36 -4.18
N LEU A 265 -4.42 -2.38 -4.34
CA LEU A 265 -5.59 -2.25 -3.45
C LEU A 265 -6.37 -3.56 -3.39
N ASP A 266 -6.67 -4.16 -4.54
CA ASP A 266 -7.44 -5.39 -4.64
C ASP A 266 -6.78 -6.55 -3.84
N ILE A 267 -5.44 -6.61 -3.80
CA ILE A 267 -4.69 -7.62 -3.02
C ILE A 267 -4.66 -7.30 -1.54
N LEU A 268 -4.52 -6.03 -1.15
CA LEU A 268 -4.58 -5.64 0.27
C LEU A 268 -5.99 -5.86 0.85
N LEU A 269 -7.01 -5.56 0.05
CA LEU A 269 -8.39 -5.90 0.34
C LEU A 269 -8.57 -7.42 0.46
N LEU A 270 -8.13 -8.22 -0.52
CA LEU A 270 -8.20 -9.69 -0.46
C LEU A 270 -7.44 -10.29 0.75
N LEU A 271 -6.31 -9.70 1.16
CA LEU A 271 -5.54 -10.13 2.33
C LEU A 271 -6.16 -9.68 3.67
N LEU A 272 -6.88 -8.56 3.68
CA LEU A 272 -7.70 -8.11 4.82
C LEU A 272 -9.13 -8.68 4.77
N ASN A 273 -9.34 -9.77 4.03
CA ASN A 273 -10.61 -10.49 3.87
C ASN A 273 -11.81 -9.61 3.44
N VAL A 274 -11.54 -8.71 2.51
CA VAL A 274 -12.54 -7.92 1.81
C VAL A 274 -12.97 -8.66 0.55
N LYS A 275 -14.14 -9.28 0.60
CA LYS A 275 -14.92 -9.64 -0.59
C LYS A 275 -16.28 -8.98 -0.53
N GLY A 276 -16.69 -8.36 -1.64
CA GLY A 276 -18.04 -7.88 -1.82
C GLY A 276 -19.03 -9.05 -1.92
N SER A 277 -20.02 -9.08 -1.03
CA SER A 277 -21.26 -9.89 -1.12
C SER A 277 -21.17 -11.43 -1.10
N THR A 278 -20.01 -12.07 -1.22
CA THR A 278 -19.92 -13.53 -1.06
C THR A 278 -19.83 -13.92 0.41
N LYS A 279 -20.79 -14.74 0.88
CA LYS A 279 -20.77 -15.40 2.20
C LYS A 279 -19.73 -16.54 2.32
N GLU A 280 -18.93 -16.73 1.28
CA GLU A 280 -17.96 -17.81 1.11
C GLU A 280 -16.53 -17.29 1.28
N SER A 281 -15.69 -18.14 1.83
CA SER A 281 -14.56 -17.72 2.65
C SER A 281 -13.40 -17.07 1.88
N GLY A 282 -12.69 -16.27 2.66
CA GLY A 282 -11.39 -15.69 2.33
C GLY A 282 -10.61 -15.48 3.61
N ASN A 283 -10.70 -16.44 4.55
CA ASN A 283 -9.95 -16.41 5.81
C ASN A 283 -8.47 -16.75 5.52
N ILE A 284 -7.85 -15.94 4.66
CA ILE A 284 -6.43 -15.97 4.36
C ILE A 284 -5.76 -15.41 5.59
N ARG A 285 -5.41 -16.34 6.48
CA ARG A 285 -4.90 -16.01 7.78
C ARG A 285 -3.91 -17.11 8.30
N ILE A 286 -2.98 -16.82 9.23
CA ILE A 286 -1.82 -17.66 9.65
C ILE A 286 -1.35 -17.30 11.09
N ASN A 287 -0.90 -18.20 11.99
CA ASN A 287 -0.15 -17.90 13.26
C ASN A 287 0.11 -19.08 14.23
N ASN A 288 1.09 -19.93 13.94
CA ASN A 288 1.89 -20.61 14.96
C ASN A 288 3.04 -21.30 14.23
N ILE A 289 4.27 -20.92 14.57
CA ILE A 289 5.37 -21.87 14.54
C ILE A 289 6.18 -21.67 15.82
N THR A 290 5.83 -22.43 16.84
CA THR A 290 6.79 -22.80 17.88
C THR A 290 7.94 -23.53 17.19
N THR A 291 9.02 -22.79 16.89
CA THR A 291 10.28 -23.16 16.17
C THR A 291 10.45 -22.79 14.68
N ALA A 292 9.93 -21.64 14.21
CA ALA A 292 10.39 -21.05 12.94
C ALA A 292 11.63 -20.17 13.13
N ASN A 293 12.81 -20.79 13.22
CA ASN A 293 14.10 -20.18 13.55
C ASN A 293 14.20 -19.48 14.93
N ASP A 294 13.16 -18.81 15.46
CA ASP A 294 13.18 -18.18 16.79
C ASP A 294 11.86 -18.44 17.58
N PRO A 295 11.89 -19.24 18.67
CA PRO A 295 10.72 -19.43 19.54
C PRO A 295 10.35 -18.18 20.37
N LYS A 296 11.10 -17.07 20.25
CA LYS A 296 10.81 -15.79 20.90
C LYS A 296 9.90 -14.85 20.09
N GLU A 297 9.44 -15.22 18.89
CA GLU A 297 8.50 -14.36 18.13
C GLU A 297 7.22 -14.09 18.97
N GLY A 298 6.71 -12.86 18.93
CA GLY A 298 5.75 -12.35 19.92
C GLY A 298 6.35 -12.02 21.29
N LYS A 299 7.18 -12.91 21.86
CA LYS A 299 7.92 -12.65 23.11
C LYS A 299 8.98 -11.56 23.00
N ILE A 300 9.48 -11.27 21.80
CA ILE A 300 10.34 -10.11 21.53
C ILE A 300 9.54 -8.81 21.69
N LEU A 301 8.33 -8.73 21.14
CA LEU A 301 7.47 -7.56 21.34
C LEU A 301 7.03 -7.41 22.80
N GLU A 302 6.72 -8.51 23.49
CA GLU A 302 6.49 -8.50 24.95
C GLU A 302 7.70 -7.92 25.69
N ARG A 303 8.93 -8.35 25.38
CA ARG A 303 10.15 -7.78 25.99
C ARG A 303 10.36 -6.31 25.65
N ILE A 304 10.06 -5.89 24.43
CA ILE A 304 10.09 -4.47 24.03
C ILE A 304 9.12 -3.67 24.89
N LEU A 305 7.85 -4.09 24.98
CA LEU A 305 6.82 -3.41 25.77
C LEU A 305 7.21 -3.37 27.26
N ASN A 306 7.61 -4.50 27.83
CA ASN A 306 7.99 -4.60 29.24
C ASN A 306 9.23 -3.76 29.56
N LYS A 307 10.26 -3.73 28.68
CA LYS A 307 11.44 -2.87 28.85
C LYS A 307 11.12 -1.37 28.73
N ASN A 308 10.01 -1.03 28.07
CA ASN A 308 9.51 0.34 27.95
C ASN A 308 8.33 0.64 28.91
N ASN A 309 8.34 -0.01 30.09
CA ASN A 309 7.41 0.18 31.21
C ASN A 309 5.94 -0.25 30.95
N ILE A 310 5.72 -1.16 30.00
CA ILE A 310 4.40 -1.71 29.65
C ILE A 310 4.41 -3.20 29.96
N ASP A 311 4.41 -3.54 31.25
CA ASP A 311 4.43 -4.95 31.72
C ASP A 311 3.13 -5.68 31.38
N ILE A 312 3.10 -6.34 30.22
CA ILE A 312 1.98 -7.15 29.75
C ILE A 312 2.44 -8.56 29.40
N LYS A 313 1.47 -9.47 29.23
CA LYS A 313 1.70 -10.81 28.72
C LYS A 313 0.99 -10.99 27.40
N ILE A 314 1.77 -11.08 26.32
CA ILE A 314 1.32 -11.55 25.02
C ILE A 314 1.35 -13.08 25.07
N GLU A 315 0.17 -13.69 25.03
CA GLU A 315 0.05 -15.15 24.91
C GLU A 315 0.24 -15.59 23.47
N ASN A 316 0.99 -16.67 23.26
CA ASN A 316 1.04 -17.34 21.98
C ASN A 316 -0.25 -18.16 21.87
N ASP A 317 -1.19 -17.74 21.03
CA ASP A 317 -2.35 -18.58 20.73
C ASP A 317 -1.86 -19.81 19.97
N GLU A 318 -2.08 -21.00 20.52
CA GLU A 318 -1.62 -22.26 19.91
C GLU A 318 -2.42 -22.62 18.64
N LYS A 319 -3.43 -21.80 18.30
CA LYS A 319 -4.53 -22.06 17.36
C LYS A 319 -4.43 -21.37 16.00
N ALA A 320 -3.23 -21.18 15.45
CA ALA A 320 -3.09 -20.96 14.01
C ALA A 320 -1.80 -21.61 13.49
N LEU A 321 -1.40 -21.34 12.25
CA LEU A 321 -0.23 -21.98 11.58
C LEU A 321 0.43 -20.95 10.65
N THR A 322 1.76 -20.89 10.49
CA THR A 322 2.43 -19.80 9.71
C THR A 322 3.09 -20.21 8.38
N LEU A 323 3.00 -19.35 7.35
CA LEU A 323 3.88 -19.36 6.16
C LEU A 323 4.91 -18.23 6.28
N GLN A 324 6.15 -18.58 6.60
CA GLN A 324 7.28 -17.65 6.61
C GLN A 324 8.00 -17.69 5.26
N THR A 325 8.44 -16.52 4.79
CA THR A 325 9.47 -16.40 3.75
C THR A 325 10.80 -15.94 4.37
N SER A 326 11.91 -16.37 3.79
CA SER A 326 13.24 -15.83 4.11
C SER A 326 14.04 -15.56 2.83
N TYR A 327 14.88 -14.52 2.87
CA TYR A 327 15.77 -14.09 1.80
C TYR A 327 17.21 -14.10 2.32
N SER A 328 17.68 -15.24 2.84
CA SER A 328 19.03 -15.28 3.40
C SER A 328 20.09 -15.23 2.28
N ARG A 329 21.25 -14.63 2.62
CA ARG A 329 22.35 -14.33 1.70
C ARG A 329 23.04 -15.57 1.13
N ASN A 330 22.80 -16.74 1.71
CA ASN A 330 23.29 -18.01 1.18
C ASN A 330 22.45 -18.48 -0.02
N LYS A 331 23.11 -19.10 -0.99
CA LYS A 331 22.50 -19.55 -2.26
C LYS A 331 21.30 -20.49 -2.05
N ASP A 332 21.34 -21.27 -0.97
CA ASP A 332 20.35 -22.28 -0.58
C ASP A 332 19.13 -21.72 0.16
N SER A 333 19.02 -20.39 0.30
CA SER A 333 18.06 -19.76 1.21
C SER A 333 17.31 -18.56 0.63
N LEU A 334 17.22 -18.51 -0.70
CA LEU A 334 16.44 -17.52 -1.44
C LEU A 334 14.97 -17.94 -1.56
N THR A 335 14.06 -17.15 -1.00
CA THR A 335 12.59 -17.31 -1.09
C THR A 335 12.09 -18.69 -0.61
N MET A 336 12.55 -19.12 0.56
CA MET A 336 12.11 -20.37 1.20
C MET A 336 10.71 -20.22 1.82
N PHE A 337 9.75 -21.06 1.42
CA PHE A 337 8.60 -21.41 2.27
C PHE A 337 8.89 -22.73 2.96
N ARG A 338 9.02 -22.70 4.29
CA ARG A 338 9.25 -23.90 5.11
C ARG A 338 7.93 -24.31 5.77
N LEU A 339 7.50 -25.55 5.52
CA LEU A 339 6.40 -26.17 6.25
C LEU A 339 6.96 -26.85 7.51
N TYR A 340 6.52 -26.40 8.67
CA TYR A 340 6.95 -26.92 9.97
C TYR A 340 5.85 -27.80 10.58
N GLY A 341 6.22 -28.98 11.05
CA GLY A 341 5.37 -29.82 11.91
C GLY A 341 6.15 -30.25 13.15
N LYS A 342 5.48 -30.32 14.31
CA LYS A 342 6.05 -30.87 15.54
C LYS A 342 5.15 -31.97 16.08
N LYS A 343 5.73 -33.11 16.46
CA LYS A 343 5.03 -34.18 17.19
C LYS A 343 5.94 -34.66 18.31
N GLU A 344 5.40 -34.75 19.53
CA GLU A 344 6.11 -35.29 20.71
C GLU A 344 7.50 -34.66 20.91
N ASN A 345 7.57 -33.33 20.80
CA ASN A 345 8.80 -32.52 20.85
C ASN A 345 9.86 -32.76 19.77
N LYS A 346 9.64 -33.65 18.80
CA LYS A 346 10.51 -33.80 17.62
C LYS A 346 10.08 -32.85 16.50
N GLU A 347 11.06 -32.15 15.94
CA GLU A 347 10.88 -31.28 14.77
C GLU A 347 10.79 -32.12 13.50
N ALA A 348 9.83 -31.81 12.63
CA ALA A 348 9.80 -32.25 11.25
C ALA A 348 9.85 -31.00 10.34
N THR A 349 11.04 -30.70 9.83
CA THR A 349 11.28 -29.71 8.78
C THR A 349 11.95 -30.42 7.62
N GLY A 350 11.16 -30.71 6.57
CA GLY A 350 11.63 -31.60 5.51
C GLY A 350 11.71 -31.01 4.12
N ILE A 351 10.79 -30.11 3.77
CA ILE A 351 10.61 -29.65 2.39
C ILE A 351 10.46 -28.12 2.41
N CYS A 352 11.24 -27.46 1.57
CA CYS A 352 11.23 -26.04 1.32
C CYS A 352 10.76 -25.77 -0.11
N LEU A 353 9.74 -24.94 -0.29
CA LEU A 353 9.33 -24.47 -1.61
C LEU A 353 10.03 -23.15 -1.93
N VAL A 354 10.77 -23.10 -3.03
CA VAL A 354 11.31 -21.89 -3.63
C VAL A 354 10.28 -21.39 -4.62
N LEU A 355 9.74 -20.18 -4.42
CA LEU A 355 8.78 -19.60 -5.35
C LEU A 355 9.47 -18.72 -6.40
N ASP A 356 8.88 -18.65 -7.59
CA ASP A 356 9.36 -17.75 -8.64
C ASP A 356 9.06 -16.29 -8.25
N ASN A 357 10.09 -15.45 -8.27
CA ASN A 357 9.99 -14.07 -7.83
C ASN A 357 9.01 -13.25 -8.69
N LYS A 358 8.68 -13.67 -9.92
CA LYS A 358 7.71 -12.97 -10.79
C LYS A 358 6.28 -12.91 -10.22
N TYR A 359 5.91 -13.84 -9.34
CA TYR A 359 4.63 -13.86 -8.62
C TYR A 359 4.60 -12.91 -7.43
N PHE A 360 5.76 -12.49 -6.93
CA PHE A 360 5.87 -11.35 -6.05
C PHE A 360 6.00 -10.08 -6.90
N ASN A 361 5.47 -8.97 -6.38
CA ASN A 361 5.45 -7.74 -7.15
C ASN A 361 6.72 -6.93 -6.84
N ASN A 362 7.68 -6.99 -7.78
CA ASN A 362 9.06 -6.56 -7.60
C ASN A 362 9.43 -5.26 -8.36
N THR A 363 8.48 -4.48 -8.89
CA THR A 363 8.73 -3.29 -9.74
C THR A 363 8.17 -1.98 -9.16
N TYR A 364 9.00 -0.95 -8.96
CA TYR A 364 8.56 0.32 -8.34
C TYR A 364 7.59 1.11 -9.22
N THR A 365 6.50 1.59 -8.60
CA THR A 365 5.32 2.21 -9.23
C THR A 365 4.40 3.05 -8.30
N SER A 366 4.66 3.15 -6.97
CA SER A 366 3.72 3.01 -5.79
C SER A 366 2.37 2.29 -6.06
N PRO A 367 1.87 1.35 -5.21
CA PRO A 367 0.66 0.60 -5.54
C PRO A 367 -0.53 1.49 -5.92
N TYR A 368 -0.52 2.72 -5.38
CA TYR A 368 -0.81 3.90 -6.16
C TYR A 368 0.23 4.97 -5.79
N SER A 369 1.14 5.34 -6.68
CA SER A 369 1.73 6.67 -6.57
C SER A 369 0.61 7.62 -6.96
N TYR A 370 -0.07 8.20 -5.97
CA TYR A 370 -0.85 9.40 -6.21
C TYR A 370 0.10 10.58 -6.36
N GLU A 371 1.07 10.50 -7.27
CA GLU A 371 1.52 11.72 -7.95
C GLU A 371 0.25 12.32 -8.54
N PHE A 372 -0.24 13.40 -7.94
CA PHE A 372 -1.45 14.11 -8.36
C PHE A 372 -1.20 14.87 -9.69
N LYS A 373 -0.65 14.20 -10.68
CA LYS A 373 -0.47 14.71 -12.03
C LYS A 373 -1.83 14.66 -12.71
N LEU A 374 -2.33 15.83 -13.09
CA LEU A 374 -3.52 15.94 -13.92
C LEU A 374 -3.24 15.30 -15.28
N LYS A 375 -3.97 14.22 -15.59
CA LYS A 375 -4.03 13.64 -16.93
C LYS A 375 -4.99 14.49 -17.75
N ILE A 376 -4.54 14.91 -18.92
CA ILE A 376 -5.27 15.81 -19.81
C ILE A 376 -5.35 15.12 -21.18
N GLU A 377 -6.48 14.46 -21.41
CA GLU A 377 -6.74 13.71 -22.64
C GLU A 377 -8.07 14.13 -23.23
N ASN A 378 -8.05 14.70 -24.44
CA ASN A 378 -9.22 15.01 -25.25
C ASN A 378 -10.29 15.81 -24.47
N ASN A 379 -9.84 16.88 -23.79
CA ASN A 379 -10.62 17.73 -22.88
C ASN A 379 -11.23 17.03 -21.64
N LYS A 380 -10.95 15.76 -21.39
CA LYS A 380 -11.12 15.18 -20.06
C LYS A 380 -9.94 15.58 -19.19
N ILE A 381 -10.25 16.05 -17.99
CA ILE A 381 -9.27 16.21 -16.93
C ILE A 381 -9.61 15.17 -15.89
N GLU A 382 -8.72 14.22 -15.75
CA GLU A 382 -8.78 13.20 -14.73
C GLU A 382 -7.48 13.36 -13.92
N MET A 383 -7.51 13.11 -12.61
CA MET A 383 -6.25 12.76 -11.96
C MET A 383 -5.74 11.49 -12.64
N ASP A 384 -4.44 11.39 -12.93
CA ASP A 384 -3.87 10.17 -13.51
C ASP A 384 -3.88 9.07 -12.44
N GLU A 385 -5.05 8.44 -12.22
CA GLU A 385 -5.16 7.12 -11.61
C GLU A 385 -4.57 6.13 -12.60
N LYS A 386 -3.23 6.17 -12.76
CA LYS A 386 -2.45 5.33 -13.65
C LYS A 386 -2.31 3.91 -13.07
N ILE A 387 -3.45 3.34 -12.70
CA ILE A 387 -3.63 1.91 -12.58
C ILE A 387 -3.23 1.35 -13.93
N ASN A 388 -2.14 0.60 -13.94
CA ASN A 388 -1.68 -0.10 -15.11
C ASN A 388 -2.63 -1.29 -15.36
N LYS A 389 -3.85 -1.02 -15.84
CA LYS A 389 -4.97 -1.98 -15.91
C LYS A 389 -4.67 -3.17 -16.84
N GLU A 390 -3.78 -2.97 -17.81
CA GLU A 390 -3.24 -4.04 -18.66
C GLU A 390 -2.27 -4.98 -17.90
N LYS A 391 -1.98 -4.69 -16.63
CA LYS A 391 -1.32 -5.59 -15.66
C LYS A 391 -2.16 -5.83 -14.41
N LEU A 392 -3.45 -6.13 -14.59
CA LEU A 392 -4.16 -7.08 -13.71
C LEU A 392 -3.59 -8.50 -13.93
N GLN A 393 -2.29 -8.67 -13.67
CA GLN A 393 -1.59 -9.95 -13.67
C GLN A 393 -1.74 -10.58 -12.28
N GLU A 394 -2.34 -11.78 -12.26
CA GLU A 394 -2.20 -12.90 -11.30
C GLU A 394 -1.88 -12.54 -9.83
N ASN A 395 -2.72 -13.02 -8.90
CA ASN A 395 -2.73 -12.72 -7.46
C ASN A 395 -1.36 -12.65 -6.75
N LYS A 396 -0.66 -11.51 -6.85
CA LYS A 396 0.62 -11.27 -6.16
C LYS A 396 0.39 -11.06 -4.67
N ARG A 397 1.39 -11.35 -3.84
CA ARG A 397 1.27 -11.28 -2.36
C ARG A 397 2.23 -10.27 -1.73
N ASN A 398 1.81 -9.68 -0.60
CA ASN A 398 2.55 -8.63 0.11
C ASN A 398 3.73 -9.19 0.91
N LEU A 399 4.78 -8.38 1.07
CA LEU A 399 5.94 -8.68 1.92
C LEU A 399 6.31 -7.44 2.75
N TYR A 400 6.65 -7.66 4.02
CA TYR A 400 7.06 -6.67 5.01
C TYR A 400 8.49 -6.95 5.45
N TRP A 401 9.29 -5.90 5.64
CA TRP A 401 10.65 -6.04 6.18
C TRP A 401 10.64 -6.35 7.67
N VAL A 402 11.55 -7.22 8.11
CA VAL A 402 11.76 -7.54 9.52
C VAL A 402 12.60 -6.45 10.21
N LEU A 403 12.19 -6.08 11.41
CA LEU A 403 12.95 -5.30 12.38
C LEU A 403 13.72 -6.25 13.31
N TYR A 404 14.98 -5.95 13.58
CA TYR A 404 15.78 -6.74 14.51
C TYR A 404 15.93 -5.98 15.83
N TYR A 405 15.58 -6.62 16.94
CA TYR A 405 15.64 -6.03 18.27
C TYR A 405 16.91 -6.45 19.01
N ASN A 406 17.73 -5.46 19.36
CA ASN A 406 18.82 -5.59 20.32
C ASN A 406 18.24 -5.43 21.73
N GLU A 407 18.13 -6.55 22.43
CA GLU A 407 17.52 -6.63 23.76
C GLU A 407 18.40 -5.99 24.84
N LYS A 408 19.72 -5.92 24.63
CA LYS A 408 20.68 -5.32 25.56
C LYS A 408 20.53 -3.79 25.60
N GLU A 409 20.58 -3.14 24.45
CA GLU A 409 20.54 -1.69 24.28
C GLU A 409 19.12 -1.12 24.15
N ASN A 410 18.06 -1.94 23.99
CA ASN A 410 16.68 -1.47 23.71
C ASN A 410 16.56 -0.76 22.34
N GLN A 411 17.17 -1.34 21.31
CA GLN A 411 17.25 -0.72 19.98
C GLN A 411 16.60 -1.61 18.93
N LEU A 412 15.82 -1.02 18.04
CA LEU A 412 15.39 -1.67 16.80
C LEU A 412 16.38 -1.33 15.69
N ILE A 413 16.66 -2.30 14.83
CA ILE A 413 17.53 -2.15 13.67
C ILE A 413 16.67 -2.46 12.46
N TYR A 414 16.43 -1.45 11.63
CA TYR A 414 15.90 -1.63 10.30
C TYR A 414 17.07 -1.88 9.33
N ASN A 415 16.98 -2.87 8.44
CA ASN A 415 18.05 -3.08 7.46
C ASN A 415 17.52 -3.61 6.12
N LYS A 416 17.30 -2.66 5.21
CA LYS A 416 16.93 -2.89 3.81
C LYS A 416 18.14 -3.28 2.94
N GLU A 417 19.35 -2.88 3.33
CA GLU A 417 20.54 -3.00 2.49
C GLU A 417 21.30 -4.33 2.66
N LYS A 418 22.14 -4.67 1.67
CA LYS A 418 23.00 -5.87 1.73
C LYS A 418 24.21 -5.75 2.66
N SER A 419 24.33 -4.64 3.41
CA SER A 419 25.43 -4.38 4.32
C SER A 419 25.13 -4.81 5.76
N LYS A 420 26.17 -5.20 6.50
CA LYS A 420 26.15 -5.34 7.97
C LYS A 420 26.42 -4.01 8.69
N TYR A 421 26.63 -2.93 7.94
CA TYR A 421 26.99 -1.59 8.42
C TYR A 421 25.93 -0.52 8.08
N ALA A 422 24.83 -0.89 7.40
CA ALA A 422 23.69 0.00 7.21
C ALA A 422 22.94 0.11 8.54
N SER A 423 23.22 1.18 9.28
CA SER A 423 22.89 1.34 10.70
C SER A 423 21.68 2.24 10.91
N ASN A 424 20.52 1.81 10.44
CA ASN A 424 19.25 2.47 10.68
C ASN A 424 18.74 2.03 12.07
N ILE A 425 19.46 2.52 13.08
CA ILE A 425 19.27 2.20 14.50
C ILE A 425 18.23 3.15 15.08
N ILE A 426 17.21 2.56 15.69
CA ILE A 426 16.08 3.24 16.32
C ILE A 426 16.15 2.95 17.81
N ASP A 427 16.65 3.93 18.58
CA ASP A 427 16.73 3.81 20.03
C ASP A 427 15.37 4.00 20.68
N LEU A 428 14.88 3.01 21.43
CA LEU A 428 13.60 3.07 22.12
C LEU A 428 13.70 3.63 23.54
N ASN A 429 14.90 3.79 24.11
CA ASN A 429 15.06 4.28 25.49
C ASN A 429 14.48 5.69 25.66
N ASP A 430 14.62 6.54 24.64
CA ASP A 430 14.04 7.90 24.62
C ASP A 430 12.52 7.90 24.84
N LEU A 431 11.82 6.83 24.42
CA LEU A 431 10.36 6.69 24.57
C LEU A 431 9.91 6.55 26.04
N ASN A 432 10.86 6.32 26.97
CA ASN A 432 10.61 6.30 28.41
C ASN A 432 10.80 7.68 29.07
N SER A 433 11.34 8.67 28.35
CA SER A 433 11.52 10.02 28.88
C SER A 433 10.18 10.75 28.91
N PRO A 434 9.72 11.27 30.07
CA PRO A 434 8.47 12.02 30.16
C PRO A 434 8.50 13.36 29.40
N ASN A 435 9.68 13.78 28.93
CA ASN A 435 9.87 14.98 28.10
C ASN A 435 9.95 14.68 26.60
N TYR A 436 9.92 13.40 26.18
CA TYR A 436 10.00 13.03 24.77
C TYR A 436 8.66 13.30 24.09
N LYS A 437 8.59 14.36 23.28
CA LYS A 437 7.45 14.68 22.43
C LYS A 437 7.68 14.12 21.04
N VAL A 438 6.81 13.20 20.63
CA VAL A 438 6.88 12.52 19.34
C VAL A 438 5.82 13.14 18.43
N GLU A 439 6.30 14.09 17.63
CA GLU A 439 5.57 14.79 16.58
C GLU A 439 6.25 14.41 15.28
N LEU A 440 5.46 14.06 14.25
CA LEU A 440 5.98 13.72 12.93
C LEU A 440 6.13 14.97 12.07
N LYS A 441 7.20 15.06 11.28
CA LYS A 441 7.52 16.20 10.41
C LYS A 441 7.52 15.82 8.94
N GLU A 442 7.44 16.84 8.07
CA GLU A 442 7.53 16.67 6.60
C GLU A 442 8.89 16.10 6.16
N ASP A 443 9.96 16.26 6.96
CA ASP A 443 11.34 15.85 6.66
C ASP A 443 11.87 14.66 7.50
N ASP A 444 11.02 14.00 8.30
CA ASP A 444 11.40 12.86 9.13
C ASP A 444 11.86 11.65 8.29
N LYS A 445 12.92 10.98 8.74
CA LYS A 445 13.42 9.77 8.08
C LYS A 445 12.61 8.55 8.47
N LYS A 446 12.80 7.47 7.72
CA LYS A 446 12.16 6.17 7.96
C LYS A 446 12.37 5.65 9.38
N GLU A 447 13.50 5.96 10.01
CA GLU A 447 13.83 5.61 11.38
C GLU A 447 12.99 6.41 12.39
N ASP A 448 12.88 7.73 12.17
CA ASP A 448 12.06 8.64 12.97
C ASP A 448 10.59 8.26 12.88
N MET A 449 10.13 7.91 11.66
CA MET A 449 8.80 7.37 11.40
C MET A 449 8.50 6.05 12.14
N ILE A 450 9.44 5.09 12.14
CA ILE A 450 9.28 3.83 12.89
C ILE A 450 9.26 4.13 14.40
N LYS A 451 10.16 5.00 14.89
CA LYS A 451 10.21 5.41 16.30
C LYS A 451 8.91 6.07 16.76
N TYR A 452 8.35 6.95 15.92
CA TYR A 452 7.05 7.59 16.12
C TYR A 452 5.92 6.55 16.18
N ALA A 453 5.90 5.58 15.26
CA ALA A 453 4.90 4.51 15.28
C ALA A 453 4.95 3.70 16.60
N PHE A 454 6.15 3.29 17.03
CA PHE A 454 6.33 2.58 18.30
C PHE A 454 5.93 3.42 19.51
N ALA A 455 6.22 4.72 19.53
CA ALA A 455 5.80 5.59 20.62
C ALA A 455 4.28 5.66 20.75
N LYS A 456 3.55 5.85 19.64
CA LYS A 456 2.09 5.88 19.67
C LYS A 456 1.51 4.52 20.06
N ILE A 457 2.06 3.42 19.55
CA ILE A 457 1.69 2.06 19.97
C ILE A 457 1.87 1.91 21.49
N PHE A 458 3.01 2.34 22.04
CA PHE A 458 3.28 2.30 23.48
C PHE A 458 2.26 3.11 24.28
N ASP A 459 1.94 4.33 23.86
CA ASP A 459 1.02 5.22 24.58
C ASP A 459 -0.41 4.66 24.61
N TYR A 460 -0.95 4.23 23.47
CA TYR A 460 -2.27 3.60 23.46
C TYR A 460 -2.29 2.24 24.17
N THR A 461 -1.17 1.50 24.20
CA THR A 461 -1.06 0.28 25.00
C THR A 461 -1.11 0.56 26.50
N LYS A 462 -0.45 1.62 26.98
CA LYS A 462 -0.53 2.05 28.38
C LYS A 462 -1.97 2.40 28.77
N GLU A 463 -2.69 3.12 27.92
CA GLU A 463 -4.09 3.47 28.15
C GLU A 463 -5.00 2.22 28.15
N ILE A 464 -4.88 1.32 27.17
CA ILE A 464 -5.64 0.05 27.17
C ILE A 464 -5.32 -0.77 28.43
N LYS A 465 -4.04 -0.91 28.80
CA LYS A 465 -3.61 -1.62 30.01
C LYS A 465 -4.30 -1.09 31.26
N LYS A 466 -4.32 0.24 31.43
CA LYS A 466 -5.03 0.91 32.53
C LYS A 466 -6.54 0.63 32.50
N GLN A 467 -7.16 0.61 31.32
CA GLN A 467 -8.60 0.32 31.17
C GLN A 467 -8.96 -1.14 31.46
N ILE A 468 -8.07 -2.11 31.13
CA ILE A 468 -8.41 -3.53 31.20
C ILE A 468 -7.83 -4.30 32.40
N GLU A 469 -6.70 -3.88 32.97
CA GLU A 469 -6.04 -4.68 34.01
C GLU A 469 -6.65 -4.53 35.40
N GLU A 470 -7.22 -3.37 35.72
CA GLU A 470 -7.90 -3.09 37.00
C GLU A 470 -9.36 -3.57 36.99
N ASN A 471 -9.86 -4.05 35.84
CA ASN A 471 -11.25 -4.41 35.64
C ASN A 471 -11.44 -5.94 35.57
N GLU A 472 -12.07 -6.51 36.59
CA GLU A 472 -12.32 -7.96 36.73
C GLU A 472 -13.08 -8.56 35.53
N ILE A 473 -13.84 -7.78 34.75
CA ILE A 473 -14.53 -8.26 33.54
C ILE A 473 -13.52 -8.84 32.54
N TYR A 474 -12.36 -8.20 32.35
CA TYR A 474 -11.40 -8.58 31.30
C TYR A 474 -10.28 -9.51 31.78
N LYS A 475 -10.25 -9.81 33.08
CA LYS A 475 -9.19 -10.59 33.75
C LYS A 475 -8.88 -11.93 33.07
N ASN A 476 -9.89 -12.60 32.54
CA ASN A 476 -9.77 -13.90 31.88
C ASN A 476 -9.34 -13.80 30.41
N ILE A 477 -9.53 -12.64 29.76
CA ILE A 477 -9.25 -12.45 28.33
C ILE A 477 -8.05 -11.54 28.05
N LYS A 478 -7.54 -10.77 29.03
CA LYS A 478 -6.58 -9.67 28.77
C LYS A 478 -5.33 -10.11 27.98
N ASN A 479 -4.77 -11.28 28.27
CA ASN A 479 -3.58 -11.79 27.57
C ASN A 479 -3.89 -12.21 26.12
N GLN A 480 -5.08 -12.78 25.89
CA GLN A 480 -5.55 -13.16 24.57
C GLN A 480 -5.94 -11.91 23.75
N LEU A 481 -6.52 -10.90 24.40
CA LEU A 481 -6.79 -9.58 23.80
C LEU A 481 -5.49 -8.90 23.36
N TYR A 482 -4.45 -8.86 24.20
CA TYR A 482 -3.12 -8.37 23.78
C TYR A 482 -2.55 -9.19 22.61
N SER A 483 -2.80 -10.51 22.58
CA SER A 483 -2.36 -11.33 21.46
C SER A 483 -3.02 -10.93 20.13
N TYR A 484 -4.32 -10.68 20.10
CA TYR A 484 -5.01 -10.21 18.89
C TYR A 484 -4.68 -8.75 18.56
N LEU A 485 -4.50 -7.88 19.55
CA LEU A 485 -4.16 -6.47 19.32
C LEU A 485 -2.86 -6.33 18.53
N PHE A 486 -1.78 -6.97 18.98
CA PHE A 486 -0.45 -6.87 18.36
C PHE A 486 -0.22 -7.81 17.17
N GLU A 487 -1.28 -8.41 16.63
CA GLU A 487 -1.13 -9.51 15.68
C GLU A 487 -0.47 -9.08 14.35
N ASN A 488 -0.64 -7.82 13.94
CA ASN A 488 -0.03 -7.30 12.72
C ASN A 488 1.48 -7.14 12.83
N ILE A 489 2.04 -6.91 14.03
CA ILE A 489 3.45 -6.52 14.18
C ILE A 489 4.30 -7.48 15.01
N LYS A 490 3.69 -8.33 15.84
CA LYS A 490 4.45 -9.21 16.76
C LYS A 490 5.34 -10.25 16.06
N TYR A 491 5.17 -10.45 14.75
CA TYR A 491 5.97 -11.35 13.89
C TYR A 491 6.91 -10.65 12.91
N ILE A 492 6.85 -9.33 12.75
CA ILE A 492 7.85 -8.61 11.93
C ILE A 492 9.05 -8.16 12.75
N ILE A 493 9.16 -8.61 14.00
CA ILE A 493 10.25 -8.27 14.92
C ILE A 493 10.98 -9.55 15.34
N LYS A 494 12.27 -9.65 15.02
CA LYS A 494 13.18 -10.76 15.38
C LYS A 494 14.22 -10.32 16.41
N HIS A 495 14.88 -11.28 17.05
CA HIS A 495 16.04 -11.03 17.89
C HIS A 495 17.28 -10.66 17.03
N GLU A 496 18.14 -9.75 17.51
CA GLU A 496 19.35 -9.27 16.80
C GLU A 496 20.32 -10.39 16.36
N ALA A 497 20.31 -11.54 17.03
CA ALA A 497 21.11 -12.71 16.67
C ALA A 497 20.82 -13.23 15.23
N PHE A 498 19.67 -12.86 14.66
CA PHE A 498 19.27 -13.19 13.29
C PHE A 498 19.47 -12.03 12.30
N PHE A 499 20.15 -10.94 12.67
CA PHE A 499 20.40 -9.78 11.81
C PHE A 499 21.12 -10.11 10.49
N GLU A 500 21.91 -11.19 10.46
CA GLU A 500 22.55 -11.68 9.23
C GLU A 500 21.56 -12.42 8.29
N GLU A 501 20.45 -12.95 8.82
CA GLU A 501 19.34 -13.53 8.06
C GLU A 501 18.43 -12.41 7.54
N GLN A 502 18.66 -11.92 6.32
CA GLN A 502 17.78 -10.92 5.72
C GLN A 502 16.38 -11.52 5.51
N GLU A 503 15.37 -10.99 6.21
CA GLU A 503 14.01 -11.51 6.16
C GLU A 503 12.97 -10.50 5.67
N LEU A 504 12.11 -11.03 4.81
CA LEU A 504 10.87 -10.43 4.32
C LEU A 504 9.75 -11.40 4.70
N ARG A 505 8.65 -10.90 5.26
CA ARG A 505 7.54 -11.74 5.75
C ARG A 505 6.23 -11.38 5.10
N MET A 506 5.41 -12.38 4.79
CA MET A 506 4.02 -12.19 4.39
C MET A 506 3.13 -12.35 5.63
N LEU A 507 2.30 -11.36 5.96
CA LEU A 507 1.39 -11.39 7.11
C LEU A 507 -0.05 -11.73 6.75
N VAL A 508 -0.60 -12.65 7.51
CA VAL A 508 -1.80 -13.48 7.31
C VAL A 508 -2.13 -13.98 8.78
N THR A 509 -3.34 -13.94 9.43
CA THR A 509 -3.60 -14.03 10.95
C THR A 509 -4.69 -15.02 11.60
N ASN A 510 -4.59 -16.39 11.65
CA ASN A 510 -5.77 -17.36 11.54
C ASN A 510 -6.59 -17.79 12.80
N ASP A 511 -7.71 -18.49 12.50
CA ASP A 511 -8.57 -19.27 13.40
C ASP A 511 -8.47 -20.80 13.18
N TYR A 512 -8.01 -21.54 14.20
CA TYR A 512 -8.22 -23.00 14.29
C TYR A 512 -9.71 -23.32 14.39
N LYS A 513 -10.16 -24.29 13.59
CA LYS A 513 -11.57 -24.63 13.28
C LYS A 513 -12.28 -23.74 12.24
N SER A 514 -11.57 -23.01 11.39
CA SER A 514 -12.19 -22.48 10.16
C SER A 514 -12.60 -23.61 9.21
N ASP A 515 -13.60 -23.37 8.37
CA ASP A 515 -14.14 -24.35 7.40
C ASP A 515 -13.13 -24.78 6.31
N GLU A 516 -11.95 -24.15 6.27
CA GLU A 516 -10.86 -24.44 5.33
C GLU A 516 -9.86 -25.50 5.85
N ILE A 517 -9.98 -25.92 7.12
CA ILE A 517 -9.14 -26.98 7.71
C ILE A 517 -9.69 -28.36 7.34
N LEU A 518 -8.95 -29.06 6.48
CA LEU A 518 -9.25 -30.41 6.04
C LEU A 518 -8.78 -31.44 7.08
N ILE A 519 -9.61 -32.47 7.29
CA ILE A 519 -9.34 -33.57 8.20
C ILE A 519 -9.01 -34.83 7.39
N ASP A 520 -7.74 -35.23 7.42
CA ASP A 520 -7.33 -36.56 7.01
C ASP A 520 -7.61 -37.52 8.18
N ASN A 521 -8.77 -38.18 8.10
CA ASN A 521 -9.24 -39.12 9.13
C ASN A 521 -8.35 -40.37 9.24
N ASP A 522 -7.76 -40.81 8.13
CA ASP A 522 -6.94 -42.03 8.07
C ASP A 522 -5.60 -41.83 8.77
N ASN A 523 -4.96 -40.67 8.57
CA ASN A 523 -3.71 -40.30 9.23
C ASN A 523 -3.89 -39.50 10.53
N LYS A 524 -5.12 -39.15 10.90
CA LYS A 524 -5.48 -38.23 12.01
C LYS A 524 -4.74 -36.88 11.93
N LYS A 525 -4.68 -36.29 10.72
CA LYS A 525 -4.02 -35.01 10.47
C LYS A 525 -5.03 -33.93 10.14
N LEU A 526 -4.86 -32.75 10.74
CA LEU A 526 -5.46 -31.51 10.28
C LEU A 526 -4.48 -30.85 9.32
N TYR A 527 -4.95 -30.40 8.16
CA TYR A 527 -4.15 -29.63 7.22
C TYR A 527 -4.96 -28.56 6.52
N ILE A 528 -4.30 -27.48 6.12
CA ILE A 528 -4.89 -26.43 5.28
C ILE A 528 -4.35 -26.63 3.86
N ASP A 529 -5.23 -26.54 2.87
CA ASP A 529 -4.83 -26.62 1.48
C ASP A 529 -4.25 -25.28 1.00
N TYR A 530 -2.95 -25.08 1.27
CA TYR A 530 -2.23 -23.88 0.88
C TYR A 530 -2.14 -23.67 -0.63
N ILE A 531 -2.45 -24.68 -1.47
CA ILE A 531 -2.46 -24.53 -2.93
C ILE A 531 -3.48 -23.45 -3.33
N LYS A 532 -4.61 -23.33 -2.61
CA LYS A 532 -5.63 -22.28 -2.83
C LYS A 532 -5.15 -20.84 -2.55
N LEU A 533 -4.01 -20.65 -1.88
CA LEU A 533 -3.40 -19.31 -1.73
C LEU A 533 -2.65 -18.86 -2.99
N PHE A 534 -2.42 -19.77 -3.94
CA PHE A 534 -1.71 -19.53 -5.18
C PHE A 534 -2.65 -19.84 -6.36
N ASP A 535 -2.42 -19.24 -7.52
CA ASP A 535 -3.31 -19.46 -8.67
C ASP A 535 -3.12 -20.87 -9.23
N GLU A 536 -4.20 -21.65 -9.30
CA GLU A 536 -4.17 -23.01 -9.87
C GLU A 536 -3.83 -23.02 -11.37
N LYS A 537 -3.86 -21.87 -12.06
CA LYS A 537 -3.64 -21.76 -13.51
C LYS A 537 -2.18 -21.50 -13.92
N SER A 538 -1.26 -21.32 -12.97
CA SER A 538 0.12 -20.97 -13.29
C SER A 538 1.12 -21.56 -12.28
N ASN A 539 2.27 -22.02 -12.75
CA ASN A 539 3.25 -22.69 -11.89
C ASN A 539 4.10 -21.66 -11.12
N TYR A 540 3.84 -21.55 -9.81
CA TYR A 540 4.48 -20.60 -8.90
C TYR A 540 5.69 -21.16 -8.14
N ILE A 541 5.85 -22.49 -8.10
CA ILE A 541 6.98 -23.15 -7.47
C ILE A 541 8.09 -23.26 -8.51
N LYS A 542 9.25 -22.68 -8.22
CA LYS A 542 10.44 -22.74 -9.06
C LYS A 542 11.28 -23.99 -8.74
N GLU A 543 11.41 -24.29 -7.45
CA GLU A 543 12.24 -25.38 -6.95
C GLU A 543 11.71 -25.89 -5.61
N ILE A 544 11.93 -27.17 -5.32
CA ILE A 544 11.64 -27.82 -4.06
C ILE A 544 12.96 -28.31 -3.48
N ILE A 545 13.41 -27.71 -2.38
CA ILE A 545 14.66 -28.06 -1.70
C ILE A 545 14.32 -28.94 -0.48
N ILE A 546 14.91 -30.13 -0.41
CA ILE A 546 14.74 -31.06 0.71
C ILE A 546 15.78 -30.72 1.77
N GLY A 547 15.34 -30.50 3.01
CA GLY A 547 16.21 -30.11 4.12
C GLY A 547 17.14 -31.24 4.56
N SER A 548 18.34 -30.89 5.04
CA SER A 548 19.32 -31.83 5.58
C SER A 548 18.86 -32.59 6.83
N LYS A 549 17.72 -32.20 7.43
CA LYS A 549 17.02 -32.90 8.52
C LYS A 549 16.11 -34.06 8.05
N VAL A 550 15.98 -34.32 6.74
CA VAL A 550 15.16 -35.43 6.21
C VAL A 550 15.93 -36.74 6.19
N GLU A 551 15.40 -37.75 6.90
CA GLU A 551 15.83 -39.14 6.74
C GLU A 551 15.53 -39.63 5.31
N ASN A 552 16.56 -40.12 4.61
CA ASN A 552 16.47 -40.59 3.22
C ASN A 552 15.93 -39.53 2.23
N ASN A 553 16.60 -38.37 2.22
CA ASN A 553 16.37 -37.25 1.32
C ASN A 553 16.31 -37.63 -0.17
N GLU A 554 17.09 -38.60 -0.65
CA GLU A 554 17.05 -39.11 -2.02
C GLU A 554 15.71 -39.77 -2.37
N ALA A 555 15.23 -40.71 -1.55
CA ALA A 555 13.94 -41.37 -1.77
C ALA A 555 12.76 -40.38 -1.68
N VAL A 556 12.86 -39.38 -0.80
CA VAL A 556 11.88 -38.28 -0.72
C VAL A 556 11.90 -37.42 -1.99
N ALA A 557 13.08 -37.16 -2.57
CA ALA A 557 13.21 -36.44 -3.84
C ALA A 557 12.55 -37.19 -5.00
N GLU A 558 12.79 -38.49 -5.12
CA GLU A 558 12.17 -39.32 -6.15
C GLU A 558 10.65 -39.41 -5.98
N TYR A 559 10.15 -39.55 -4.75
CA TYR A 559 8.72 -39.53 -4.46
C TYR A 559 8.07 -38.21 -4.90
N ILE A 560 8.67 -37.06 -4.56
CA ILE A 560 8.16 -35.74 -4.95
C ILE A 560 8.14 -35.61 -6.49
N ARG A 561 9.23 -35.96 -7.18
CA ARG A 561 9.27 -35.94 -8.67
C ARG A 561 8.17 -36.81 -9.29
N LYS A 562 7.94 -38.01 -8.74
CA LYS A 562 6.87 -38.90 -9.20
C LYS A 562 5.48 -38.30 -8.98
N VAL A 563 5.24 -37.64 -7.85
CA VAL A 563 3.97 -36.94 -7.57
C VAL A 563 3.76 -35.78 -8.54
N LEU A 564 4.78 -34.94 -8.78
CA LEU A 564 4.72 -33.83 -9.74
C LEU A 564 4.34 -34.33 -11.15
N HIS A 565 5.04 -35.36 -11.63
CA HIS A 565 4.78 -35.95 -12.93
C HIS A 565 3.36 -36.54 -13.04
N SER A 566 2.89 -37.25 -12.01
CA SER A 566 1.53 -37.81 -12.00
C SER A 566 0.40 -36.77 -11.98
N LYS A 567 0.72 -35.52 -11.60
CA LYS A 567 -0.22 -34.40 -11.55
C LYS A 567 0.01 -33.37 -12.66
N ASN A 568 0.97 -33.59 -13.55
CA ASN A 568 1.29 -32.63 -14.59
C ASN A 568 0.16 -32.56 -15.64
N THR A 569 -0.17 -31.34 -16.08
CA THR A 569 -1.19 -31.06 -17.10
C THR A 569 -0.68 -29.96 -18.04
N GLU A 570 -1.26 -29.85 -19.24
CA GLU A 570 -0.90 -28.80 -20.21
C GLU A 570 -1.06 -27.37 -19.64
N MET A 571 -1.97 -27.19 -18.67
CA MET A 571 -2.18 -25.90 -18.00
C MET A 571 -1.15 -25.62 -16.89
N ASN A 572 -0.71 -26.64 -16.13
CA ASN A 572 -0.01 -26.42 -14.86
C ASN A 572 1.49 -26.72 -14.89
N LYS A 573 2.02 -27.41 -15.91
CA LYS A 573 3.47 -27.61 -16.16
C LYS A 573 4.31 -27.92 -14.92
N LEU A 574 3.89 -28.90 -14.12
CA LEU A 574 4.51 -29.24 -12.84
C LEU A 574 5.86 -29.97 -12.98
N ASP A 575 6.16 -30.55 -14.14
CA ASP A 575 7.45 -31.18 -14.42
C ASP A 575 8.60 -30.16 -14.55
N ASP A 576 8.30 -28.87 -14.75
CA ASP A 576 9.30 -27.80 -14.78
C ASP A 576 9.86 -27.45 -13.37
N ILE A 577 9.27 -28.00 -12.29
CA ILE A 577 9.69 -27.74 -10.91
C ILE A 577 10.92 -28.58 -10.57
N LYS A 578 12.07 -27.90 -10.36
CA LYS A 578 13.30 -28.55 -9.92
C LYS A 578 13.13 -29.16 -8.51
N VAL A 579 13.60 -30.37 -8.28
CA VAL A 579 13.66 -30.98 -6.93
C VAL A 579 15.11 -31.27 -6.56
N SER A 580 15.59 -30.64 -5.50
CA SER A 580 16.98 -30.67 -5.01
C SER A 580 17.05 -30.99 -3.52
N ILE A 581 18.27 -31.15 -3.02
CA ILE A 581 18.59 -31.42 -1.61
C ILE A 581 19.49 -30.29 -1.13
N SER A 582 19.27 -29.80 0.09
CA SER A 582 20.04 -28.69 0.67
C SER A 582 21.45 -29.15 1.06
N GLU A 583 22.47 -28.41 0.61
CA GLU A 583 23.86 -28.59 1.02
C GLU A 583 24.20 -27.83 2.32
N ALA A 584 23.21 -27.12 2.89
CA ALA A 584 23.39 -26.34 4.11
C ALA A 584 23.79 -27.25 5.29
N PRO A 585 24.92 -26.96 5.98
CA PRO A 585 25.39 -27.76 7.08
C PRO A 585 24.37 -27.75 8.23
N LEU A 586 24.13 -28.91 8.82
CA LEU A 586 23.43 -29.04 10.08
C LEU A 586 24.24 -28.27 11.15
N ARG A 587 23.69 -27.13 11.61
CA ARG A 587 24.18 -26.38 12.77
C ARG A 587 23.50 -26.87 14.04
#